data_AF-A6ISL0-F1
#
_entry.id   AF-A6ISL0-F1
#
_cell.length_a   1.000
_cell.length_b   1.000
_cell.length_c   1.000
_cell.angle_alpha   90.00
_cell.angle_beta   90.00
_cell.angle_gamma   90.00
#
_symmetry.space_group_name_H-M   'P 1'
#
loop_
_entity.id
_entity.type
_entity.pdbx_description
1 polymer ?
#
loop_
_entity_poly.entity_id
_entity_poly.type
_entity_poly.pdbx_seq_one_letter_code
_entity_poly.pdbx_strand_id
1 'polypeptide(L)'
;MEGGLLNLLNDFHSGRLQAFGKECSFEQLEHVREMQEKLARLHFSLDVCGEEEDEEEEEDGVTEGLPEEQKKTMADRNLDQLLSNLEDLSNSIQKLHLAENAEPEEQPAA
;
A
#
# COMPACT_ATOMS: atom_id res chain seq x y z
N MET A 1 33.14 9.14 -16.09
CA MET A 1 31.74 9.49 -15.74
C MET A 1 30.91 9.74 -16.99
N GLU A 2 31.41 10.46 -18.00
CA GLU A 2 30.72 10.67 -19.30
C GLU A 2 30.26 9.39 -20.02
N GLY A 3 31.10 8.34 -20.08
CA GLY A 3 30.73 7.10 -20.77
C GLY A 3 29.50 6.40 -20.21
N GLY A 4 29.25 6.52 -18.90
CA GLY A 4 28.05 5.95 -18.27
C GLY A 4 26.77 6.70 -18.64
N LEU A 5 26.85 8.04 -18.67
CA LEU A 5 25.73 8.88 -19.10
C LEU A 5 25.39 8.70 -20.58
N LEU A 6 26.41 8.52 -21.44
CA LEU A 6 26.20 8.26 -22.86
C LEU A 6 25.47 6.93 -23.09
N ASN A 7 25.85 5.88 -22.35
CA ASN A 7 25.18 4.58 -22.42
C ASN A 7 23.74 4.66 -21.93
N LEU A 8 23.50 5.36 -20.82
CA LEU A 8 22.15 5.60 -20.32
C LEU A 8 21.26 6.34 -21.34
N LEU A 9 21.82 7.34 -22.03
CA LEU A 9 21.14 8.06 -23.11
C LEU A 9 20.83 7.15 -24.31
N ASN A 10 21.76 6.24 -24.64
CA ASN A 10 21.56 5.26 -25.70
C ASN A 10 20.45 4.27 -25.35
N ASP A 11 20.41 3.79 -24.10
CA ASP A 11 19.34 2.91 -23.60
C ASP A 11 17.98 3.62 -23.61
N PHE A 12 17.94 4.91 -23.28
CA PHE A 12 16.73 5.73 -23.39
C PHE A 12 16.23 5.86 -24.82
N HIS A 13 17.10 6.26 -25.76
CA HIS A 13 16.71 6.40 -27.17
C HIS A 13 16.35 5.09 -27.85
N SER A 14 16.93 3.97 -27.41
CA SER A 14 16.65 2.63 -27.94
C SER A 14 15.44 1.95 -27.27
N GLY A 15 14.81 2.59 -26.28
CA GLY A 15 13.70 2.02 -25.51
C GLY A 15 14.09 0.85 -24.61
N ARG A 16 15.40 0.57 -24.46
CA ARG A 16 15.91 -0.44 -23.51
C ARG A 16 15.82 0.04 -22.06
N LEU A 17 15.88 1.36 -21.85
CA LEU A 17 15.68 1.95 -20.54
C LEU A 17 14.17 1.99 -20.24
N GLN A 18 13.72 1.06 -19.42
CA GLN A 18 12.35 1.02 -18.92
C GLN A 18 12.37 1.43 -17.45
N ALA A 19 11.51 2.39 -17.08
CA ALA A 19 11.34 2.80 -15.68
C ALA A 19 10.50 1.79 -14.89
N PHE A 20 9.68 1.01 -15.58
CA PHE A 20 8.79 -0.01 -15.02
C PHE A 20 9.01 -1.34 -15.74
N GLY A 21 8.75 -2.46 -15.07
CA GLY A 21 8.88 -3.79 -15.66
C GLY A 21 7.91 -3.99 -16.83
N LYS A 22 8.23 -4.93 -17.73
CA LYS A 22 7.37 -5.20 -18.91
C LYS A 22 5.92 -5.53 -18.55
N GLU A 23 5.70 -6.22 -17.43
CA GLU A 23 4.38 -6.62 -16.96
C GLU A 23 3.87 -5.82 -15.75
N CYS A 24 4.68 -4.88 -15.26
CA CYS A 24 4.32 -4.02 -14.14
C CYS A 24 4.11 -2.59 -14.65
N SER A 25 2.87 -2.16 -14.77
CA SER A 25 2.51 -0.82 -15.25
C SER A 25 2.57 0.22 -14.13
N PHE A 26 2.72 1.49 -14.53
CA PHE A 26 2.63 2.62 -13.59
C PHE A 26 1.29 2.64 -12.84
N GLU A 27 0.17 2.37 -13.54
CA GLU A 27 -1.16 2.33 -12.93
C GLU A 27 -1.28 1.26 -11.83
N GLN A 28 -0.64 0.11 -12.02
CA GLN A 28 -0.63 -0.94 -11.00
C GLN A 28 0.18 -0.52 -9.76
N LEU A 29 1.32 0.13 -9.96
CA LEU A 29 2.13 0.66 -8.86
C LEU A 29 1.43 1.80 -8.12
N GLU A 30 0.74 2.67 -8.86
CA GLU A 30 -0.08 3.74 -8.28
C GLU A 30 -1.23 3.15 -7.45
N HIS A 31 -1.88 2.11 -7.94
CA HIS A 31 -2.91 1.40 -7.17
C HIS A 31 -2.37 0.81 -5.85
N VAL A 32 -1.21 0.15 -5.88
CA VAL A 32 -0.55 -0.35 -4.66
C VAL A 32 -0.25 0.77 -3.67
N ARG A 33 0.23 1.91 -4.17
CA ARG A 33 0.47 3.10 -3.35
C ARG A 33 -0.82 3.60 -2.69
N GLU A 34 -1.92 3.69 -3.42
CA GLU A 34 -3.21 4.11 -2.87
C GLU A 34 -3.72 3.15 -1.78
N MET A 35 -3.56 1.84 -1.98
CA MET A 35 -3.91 0.83 -0.99
C MET A 35 -3.10 0.99 0.29
N GLN A 36 -1.79 1.24 0.17
CA GLN A 36 -0.92 1.53 1.31
C GLN A 36 -1.33 2.81 2.05
N GLU A 37 -1.70 3.87 1.32
CA GLU A 37 -2.17 5.12 1.93
C GLU A 37 -3.47 4.92 2.70
N LYS A 38 -4.42 4.15 2.14
CA LYS A 38 -5.67 3.80 2.82
C LYS A 38 -5.41 3.03 4.11
N LEU A 39 -4.48 2.08 4.10
CA LEU A 39 -4.07 1.33 5.29
C LEU A 39 -3.46 2.25 6.36
N ALA A 40 -2.55 3.15 5.97
CA ALA A 40 -1.95 4.10 6.89
C ALA A 40 -3.00 4.99 7.58
N ARG A 41 -3.99 5.48 6.81
CA ARG A 41 -5.11 6.26 7.35
C ARG A 41 -5.92 5.46 8.37
N LEU A 42 -6.27 4.21 8.07
CA LEU A 42 -7.01 3.35 9.01
C LEU A 42 -6.19 3.03 10.27
N HIS A 43 -4.89 2.79 10.13
CA HIS A 43 -3.99 2.55 11.26
C HIS A 43 -3.93 3.76 12.20
N PHE A 44 -3.72 4.97 11.66
CA PHE A 44 -3.70 6.18 12.48
C PHE A 44 -5.06 6.49 13.12
N SER A 45 -6.18 6.19 12.44
CA SER A 45 -7.51 6.34 13.06
C SER A 45 -7.73 5.40 14.24
N LEU A 46 -7.09 4.23 14.27
CA LEU A 46 -7.14 3.31 15.41
C LEU A 46 -6.26 3.81 16.56
N ASP A 47 -5.09 4.35 16.25
CA ASP A 47 -4.14 4.91 17.23
C ASP A 47 -4.79 6.04 18.06
N VAL A 48 -5.53 6.93 17.39
CA VAL A 48 -6.28 8.02 18.04
C VAL A 48 -7.36 7.51 18.99
N CYS A 49 -8.02 6.37 18.68
CA CYS A 49 -9.00 5.79 19.60
C CYS A 49 -8.34 5.19 20.86
N GLY A 50 -7.08 4.75 20.78
CA GLY A 50 -6.35 4.20 21.93
C GLY A 50 -5.77 5.28 22.84
N GLU A 51 -5.28 6.39 22.28
CA GLU A 51 -4.77 7.53 23.08
C GLU A 51 -5.88 8.21 23.90
N GLU A 52 -7.12 8.28 23.38
CA GLU A 52 -8.28 8.77 24.15
C GLU A 52 -8.63 7.88 25.36
N GLU A 53 -8.33 6.58 25.32
CA GLU A 53 -8.58 5.66 26.44
C GLU A 53 -7.59 5.88 27.60
N ASP A 54 -6.31 6.19 27.29
CA ASP A 54 -5.27 6.43 28.31
C ASP A 54 -5.41 7.83 28.98
N GLU A 55 -5.97 8.82 28.29
CA GLU A 55 -6.18 10.18 28.84
C GLU A 55 -7.46 10.29 29.70
N GLU A 56 -8.52 9.53 29.41
CA GLU A 56 -9.78 9.54 30.17
C GLU A 56 -9.68 8.85 31.56
N GLU A 57 -8.65 8.04 31.83
CA GLU A 57 -8.43 7.43 33.16
C GLU A 57 -7.85 8.41 34.21
N GLU A 58 -7.27 9.55 33.79
CA GLU A 58 -6.57 10.50 34.69
C GLU A 58 -7.36 11.81 34.97
N GLU A 59 -8.46 12.10 34.26
CA GLU A 59 -9.27 13.32 34.47
C GLU A 59 -10.69 13.00 34.97
N ASP A 60 -10.96 13.44 36.20
CA ASP A 60 -12.26 13.48 36.91
C ASP A 60 -13.48 13.58 35.97
N GLY A 61 -14.30 12.53 35.98
CA GLY A 61 -15.26 12.24 34.92
C GLY A 61 -16.37 13.27 34.73
N VAL A 62 -16.23 14.13 33.72
CA VAL A 62 -17.33 14.78 32.98
C VAL A 62 -16.89 15.06 31.54
N THR A 63 -16.48 14.05 30.79
CA THR A 63 -16.35 14.15 29.33
C THR A 63 -17.50 13.39 28.69
N GLU A 64 -18.42 14.11 28.04
CA GLU A 64 -19.52 13.56 27.23
C GLU A 64 -18.94 12.93 25.95
N GLY A 65 -18.20 11.83 26.11
CA GLY A 65 -17.74 10.96 25.03
C GLY A 65 -18.83 9.98 24.60
N LEU A 66 -18.72 9.44 23.37
CA LEU A 66 -19.56 8.33 22.93
C LEU A 66 -19.46 7.16 23.94
N PRO A 67 -20.54 6.38 24.16
CA PRO A 67 -20.50 5.25 25.08
C PRO A 67 -19.31 4.34 24.74
N GLU A 68 -18.53 3.96 25.75
CA GLU A 68 -17.32 3.12 25.64
C GLU A 68 -17.55 1.86 24.78
N GLU A 69 -18.74 1.28 24.88
CA GLU A 69 -19.18 0.13 24.09
C GLU A 69 -19.36 0.47 22.59
N GLN A 70 -19.79 1.69 22.25
CA GLN A 70 -19.80 2.16 20.87
C GLN A 70 -18.40 2.43 20.33
N LYS A 71 -17.50 3.07 21.12
CA LYS A 71 -16.10 3.31 20.74
C LYS A 71 -15.38 1.99 20.42
N LYS A 72 -15.49 1.00 21.31
CA LYS A 72 -14.95 -0.36 21.10
C LYS A 72 -15.48 -1.02 19.83
N THR A 73 -16.79 -0.96 19.59
CA THR A 73 -17.36 -1.55 18.36
C THR A 73 -16.95 -0.81 17.08
N MET A 74 -16.52 0.45 17.15
CA MET A 74 -15.96 1.18 16.01
C MET A 74 -14.52 0.76 15.76
N ALA A 75 -13.70 0.64 16.81
CA ALA A 75 -12.34 0.14 16.73
C ALA A 75 -12.28 -1.28 16.15
N ASP A 76 -13.15 -2.18 16.62
CA ASP A 76 -13.26 -3.55 16.10
C ASP A 76 -13.56 -3.57 14.59
N ARG A 77 -14.51 -2.76 14.13
CA ARG A 77 -14.85 -2.64 12.70
C ARG A 77 -13.71 -2.06 11.87
N ASN A 78 -13.01 -1.07 12.41
CA ASN A 78 -11.87 -0.46 11.74
C ASN A 78 -10.70 -1.45 11.63
N LEU A 79 -10.49 -2.28 12.66
CA LEU A 79 -9.49 -3.34 12.66
C LEU A 79 -9.81 -4.42 11.62
N ASP A 80 -11.06 -4.89 11.57
CA ASP A 80 -11.52 -5.85 10.54
C ASP A 80 -11.28 -5.30 9.13
N GLN A 81 -11.60 -4.02 8.91
CA GLN A 81 -11.37 -3.36 7.64
C GLN A 81 -9.87 -3.22 7.31
N LEU A 82 -9.03 -2.94 8.31
CA LEU A 82 -7.58 -2.89 8.15
C LEU A 82 -7.03 -4.25 7.72
N LEU A 83 -7.44 -5.33 8.38
CA LEU A 83 -7.02 -6.70 8.07
C LEU A 83 -7.41 -7.12 6.65
N SER A 84 -8.66 -6.85 6.26
CA SER A 84 -9.15 -7.13 4.90
C SER A 84 -8.38 -6.35 3.84
N ASN A 85 -8.16 -5.04 4.04
CA ASN A 85 -7.38 -4.24 3.08
C ASN A 85 -5.91 -4.70 3.00
N LEU A 86 -5.35 -5.22 4.10
CA LEU A 86 -3.99 -5.72 4.14
C LEU A 86 -3.84 -7.04 3.37
N GLU A 87 -4.83 -7.91 3.46
CA GLU A 87 -4.93 -9.11 2.63
C GLU A 87 -5.02 -8.76 1.14
N ASP A 88 -5.88 -7.80 0.78
CA ASP A 88 -6.01 -7.33 -0.61
C ASP A 88 -4.68 -6.76 -1.15
N LEU A 89 -3.99 -5.94 -0.34
CA LEU A 89 -2.70 -5.36 -0.73
C LEU A 89 -1.65 -6.47 -0.95
N SER A 90 -1.60 -7.44 -0.04
CA SER A 90 -0.69 -8.60 -0.16
C SER A 90 -0.94 -9.35 -1.47
N ASN A 91 -2.21 -9.62 -1.78
CA ASN A 91 -2.60 -10.28 -3.04
C ASN A 91 -2.21 -9.47 -4.28
N SER A 92 -2.39 -8.14 -4.26
CA SER A 92 -1.99 -7.25 -5.35
C SER A 92 -0.48 -7.25 -5.59
N ILE A 93 0.33 -7.20 -4.52
CA ILE A 93 1.80 -7.26 -4.61
C ILE A 93 2.26 -8.64 -5.12
N GLN A 94 1.66 -9.74 -4.64
CA GLN A 94 1.97 -11.08 -5.13
C GLN A 94 1.70 -11.22 -6.62
N LYS A 95 0.57 -10.71 -7.11
CA LYS A 95 0.25 -10.71 -8.55
C LYS A 95 1.28 -9.94 -9.37
N LEU A 96 1.73 -8.79 -8.89
CA LEU A 96 2.78 -8.00 -9.55
C LEU A 96 4.10 -8.77 -9.63
N HIS A 97 4.51 -9.43 -8.54
CA HIS A 97 5.72 -10.25 -8.52
C HIS A 97 5.63 -11.44 -9.49
N LEU A 98 4.46 -12.08 -9.61
CA LEU A 98 4.27 -13.19 -10.54
C LEU A 98 4.33 -12.75 -12.00
N ALA A 99 3.72 -11.59 -12.32
CA ALA A 99 3.76 -10.99 -13.65
C ALA A 99 5.19 -10.59 -14.05
N GLU A 100 5.98 -10.03 -13.14
CA GLU A 100 7.38 -9.66 -13.41
C GLU A 100 8.28 -10.86 -13.74
N ASN A 101 7.97 -12.04 -13.20
CA ASN A 101 8.75 -13.27 -13.39
C ASN A 101 8.16 -14.22 -14.44
N ALA A 102 7.08 -13.85 -15.14
CA ALA A 102 6.56 -14.64 -16.24
C ALA A 102 7.59 -14.60 -17.39
N GLU A 103 8.23 -15.74 -17.66
CA GLU A 103 9.14 -15.85 -18.82
C GLU A 103 8.38 -15.53 -20.11
N PRO A 104 8.92 -14.70 -21.00
CA PRO A 104 8.27 -14.45 -22.28
C PRO A 104 8.26 -15.76 -23.07
N GLU A 105 7.06 -16.30 -23.36
CA GLU A 105 6.93 -17.43 -24.27
C GLU A 105 7.60 -17.07 -25.60
N GLU A 106 8.66 -17.80 -25.95
CA GLU A 106 9.30 -17.71 -27.26
C GLU A 106 8.29 -18.13 -28.32
N GLN A 107 7.74 -17.15 -29.06
CA GLN A 107 6.98 -17.43 -30.27
C GLN A 107 7.89 -18.17 -31.26
N PRO A 108 7.48 -19.34 -31.78
CA PRO A 108 8.29 -20.03 -32.78
C PRO A 108 8.28 -19.18 -34.04
N ALA A 109 9.48 -18.79 -34.49
CA ALA A 109 9.66 -18.10 -35.76
C ALA A 109 9.12 -18.98 -36.89
N ALA A 110 8.10 -18.49 -37.59
CA ALA A 110 7.58 -19.05 -38.83
C ALA A 110 8.17 -18.29 -40.03
#